data_AF-A0A930SLW7-F1
#
_entry.id   AF-A0A930SLW7-F1
#
_cell.length_a   1.000
_cell.length_b   1.000
_cell.length_c   1.000
_cell.angle_alpha   90.00
_cell.angle_beta   90.00
_cell.angle_gamma   90.00
#
_symmetry.space_group_name_H-M   'P 1'
#
loop_
_entity.id
_entity.type
_entity.pdbx_description
1 polymer ?
#
loop_
_entity_poly.entity_id
_entity_poly.type
_entity_poly.pdbx_seq_one_letter_code
_entity_poly.pdbx_strand_id
1 'polypeptide(L)' 'MSHTYEAFVDIKEYDESPSSSPRVYTERYEVDAMSASDADRVALSKAENIHPKAAEFGIRVTRLIH' A
#
# COMPACT_ATOMS: atom_id res chain seq x y z
N MET A 1 -15.15 1.83 16.62
CA MET A 1 -15.73 0.72 15.84
C MET A 1 -14.83 0.51 14.64
N SER A 2 -14.50 -0.74 14.31
CA SER A 2 -13.68 -1.04 13.12
C SER A 2 -14.53 -0.89 11.86
N HIS A 3 -13.94 -0.35 10.80
CA HIS A 3 -14.53 -0.27 9.47
C HIS A 3 -13.58 -0.91 8.46
N THR A 4 -14.13 -1.48 7.40
CA THR A 4 -13.34 -1.97 6.28
C THR A 4 -13.01 -0.80 5.36
N TYR A 5 -11.73 -0.65 5.05
CA TYR A 5 -11.20 0.33 4.12
C TYR A 5 -10.61 -0.40 2.92
N GLU A 6 -10.74 0.21 1.75
CA GLU A 6 -10.01 -0.16 0.55
C GLU A 6 -8.82 0.80 0.43
N ALA A 7 -7.62 0.24 0.38
CA ALA A 7 -6.38 0.99 0.20
C ALA A 7 -5.74 0.61 -1.13
N PHE A 8 -5.51 1.61 -1.99
CA PHE A 8 -4.69 1.46 -3.18
C PHE A 8 -3.28 1.94 -2.85
N VAL A 9 -2.30 1.06 -3.03
CA VAL A 9 -0.89 1.33 -2.77
C VAL A 9 -0.16 1.34 -4.10
N ASP A 10 0.28 2.52 -4.51
CA ASP A 10 1.20 2.73 -5.63
C ASP A 10 2.61 2.37 -5.17
N ILE A 11 3.23 1.39 -5.81
CA ILE A 11 4.52 0.83 -5.45
C ILE A 11 5.51 1.16 -6.57
N LYS A 12 6.68 1.65 -6.18
CA LYS A 12 7.81 1.83 -7.07
C LYS A 12 8.97 0.95 -6.62
N GLU A 13 9.27 -0.05 -7.43
CA GLU A 13 10.29 -1.06 -7.14
C GLU A 13 11.37 -1.04 -8.22
N TYR A 14 12.62 -1.22 -7.81
CA TYR A 14 13.75 -1.38 -8.73
C TYR A 14 14.09 -2.87 -8.80
N ASP A 15 14.34 -3.36 -10.02
CA ASP A 15 14.93 -4.68 -10.16
C ASP A 15 16.35 -4.65 -9.53
N GLU A 16 16.93 -5.82 -9.25
CA GLU A 16 18.21 -5.97 -8.53
C GLU A 16 19.41 -5.20 -9.15
N SER A 17 19.23 -4.62 -10.33
CA SER A 17 20.18 -3.70 -10.94
C SER A 17 19.80 -2.23 -10.68
N PRO A 18 20.68 -1.42 -10.07
CA PRO A 18 20.48 0.02 -9.89
C PRO A 18 20.43 0.81 -11.21
N SER A 19 20.69 0.17 -12.35
CA SER A 19 20.51 0.73 -13.70
C SER A 19 19.19 0.37 -14.36
N SER A 20 18.34 -0.41 -13.67
CA SER A 20 17.04 -0.83 -14.20
C SER A 20 16.01 0.30 -14.10
N SER A 21 15.14 0.39 -15.10
CA SER A 21 13.96 1.26 -15.03
C SER A 21 13.07 0.79 -13.87
N PRO A 22 12.54 1.69 -13.04
CA PRO A 22 11.66 1.29 -11.96
C PRO A 22 10.37 0.68 -12.52
N ARG A 23 9.89 -0.37 -11.87
CA ARG A 23 8.54 -0.88 -12.07
C ARG A 23 7.61 -0.09 -11.17
N VAL A 24 6.60 0.51 -11.78
CA VAL A 24 5.55 1.25 -11.07
C VAL A 24 4.24 0.52 -11.30
N TYR A 25 3.59 0.13 -10.21
CA TYR A 25 2.32 -0.59 -10.25
C TYR A 25 1.48 -0.25 -9.02
N THR A 26 0.19 -0.54 -9.06
CA THR A 26 -0.74 -0.30 -7.97
C THR A 26 -1.31 -1.62 -7.48
N GLU A 27 -1.30 -1.83 -6.18
CA GLU A 27 -1.96 -2.96 -5.54
C GLU A 27 -3.11 -2.50 -4.65
N ARG A 28 -4.12 -3.37 -4.52
CA ARG A 28 -5.31 -3.11 -3.73
C ARG A 28 -5.32 -3.98 -2.48
N TYR A 29 -5.58 -3.35 -1.34
CA TYR A 29 -5.68 -3.99 -0.04
C TYR A 29 -7.02 -3.67 0.61
N GLU A 30 -7.69 -4.70 1.12
CA GLU A 30 -8.80 -4.53 2.05
C GLU A 30 -8.26 -4.62 3.47
N VAL A 31 -8.58 -3.62 4.29
CA VAL A 31 -8.00 -3.42 5.62
C VAL A 31 -9.09 -3.04 6.60
N ASP A 32 -9.22 -3.81 7.68
CA ASP A 32 -10.06 -3.42 8.81
C ASP A 32 -9.28 -2.51 9.74
N ALA A 33 -9.79 -1.29 9.95
CA ALA A 33 -9.15 -0.29 10.79
C ALA A 33 -10.16 0.58 11.54
N MET A 34 -9.68 1.24 12.60
CA MET A 34 -10.51 2.14 13.40
C MET A 34 -10.68 3.53 12.76
N SER A 35 -9.77 3.90 11.87
CA SER A 35 -9.74 5.18 11.17
C SER A 35 -9.05 5.06 9.81
N ALA A 36 -9.21 6.06 8.94
CA ALA A 36 -8.51 6.09 7.65
C ALA A 36 -6.98 6.18 7.83
N SER A 37 -6.52 6.91 8.86
CA SER A 37 -5.09 6.99 9.19
C SER A 37 -4.52 5.66 9.71
N ASP A 38 -5.31 4.89 10.46
CA ASP A 38 -4.92 3.54 10.85
C ASP A 38 -4.88 2.59 9.66
N ALA A 39 -5.87 2.69 8.75
CA ALA A 39 -5.89 1.92 7.52
C ALA A 39 -4.68 2.22 6.64
N ASP A 40 -4.27 3.48 6.55
CA ASP A 40 -3.07 3.92 5.83
C ASP A 40 -1.81 3.23 6.38
N ARG A 41 -1.62 3.30 7.70
CA ARG A 41 -0.47 2.67 8.37
C ARG A 41 -0.46 1.15 8.20
N VAL A 42 -1.62 0.50 8.27
CA VAL A 42 -1.72 -0.95 8.11
C VAL A 42 -1.49 -1.35 6.65
N ALA A 43 -2.01 -0.58 5.68
CA ALA A 43 -1.76 -0.80 4.26
C ALA A 43 -0.27 -0.63 3.92
N LEU A 44 0.39 0.41 4.47
CA LEU A 44 1.83 0.61 4.33
C LEU A 44 2.61 -0.59 4.84
N SER A 45 2.38 -0.98 6.09
CA SER A 45 3.10 -2.08 6.72
C SER A 45 2.89 -3.40 5.95
N LYS A 46 1.70 -3.62 5.40
CA LYS A 46 1.42 -4.80 4.58
C LYS A 46 2.19 -4.74 3.26
N ALA A 47 2.20 -3.60 2.58
CA ALA A 47 2.94 -3.41 1.34
C ALA A 47 4.46 -3.53 1.54
N GLU A 48 5.03 -2.97 2.62
CA GLU A 48 6.45 -3.11 2.96
C GLU A 48 6.88 -4.57 3.19
N ASN A 49 6.02 -5.38 3.82
CA ASN A 49 6.29 -6.78 4.06
C ASN A 49 6.23 -7.63 2.77
N ILE A 50 5.35 -7.27 1.84
CA ILE A 50 5.20 -7.99 0.56
C ILE A 50 6.28 -7.54 -0.44
N HIS A 51 6.63 -6.26 -0.43
CA HIS A 51 7.55 -5.61 -1.37
C HIS A 51 8.77 -5.00 -0.65
N PRO A 52 9.64 -5.84 -0.04
CA PRO A 52 10.78 -5.34 0.74
C PRO A 52 11.85 -4.62 -0.11
N LYS A 53 11.78 -4.72 -1.44
CA LYS A 53 12.69 -4.03 -2.38
C LYS A 53 12.08 -2.75 -2.97
N ALA A 54 10.84 -2.41 -2.62
CA ALA A 54 10.24 -1.17 -3.05
C ALA A 54 10.96 0.03 -2.44
N ALA A 55 11.15 1.07 -3.24
CA ALA A 55 11.81 2.30 -2.84
C ALA A 55 10.82 3.36 -2.35
N GLU A 56 9.61 3.37 -2.89
CA GLU A 56 8.57 4.35 -2.57
C GLU A 56 7.19 3.68 -2.55
N PHE A 57 6.33 4.17 -1.65
CA PHE A 57 4.93 3.79 -1.53
C PHE A 57 4.05 5.05 -1.52
N GLY A 58 3.00 5.07 -2.34
CA GLY A 58 1.95 6.07 -2.31
C GLY A 58 0.62 5.44 -1.94
N ILE A 59 -0.01 5.88 -0.86
CA ILE A 59 -1.21 5.22 -0.33
C ILE A 59 -2.43 6.12 -0.50
N ARG A 60 -3.52 5.51 -0.98
CA ARG A 60 -4.84 6.15 -1.13
C ARG A 60 -5.88 5.28 -0.46
N VAL A 61 -6.38 5.74 0.69
CA VAL A 61 -7.40 5.03 1.48
C VAL A 61 -8.79 5.57 1.18
N THR A 62 -9.71 4.66 0.87
CA THR A 62 -11.14 4.93 0.73
C THR A 62 -11.91 4.05 1.70
N ARG A 63 -12.85 4.63 2.45
CA ARG A 63 -13.71 3.83 3.34
C ARG A 63 -14.74 3.08 2.51
N LEU A 64 -14.85 1.76 2.69
CA LEU A 64 -15.96 1.01 2.12
C LEU A 64 -17.20 1.24 2.98
N ILE A 65 -18.27 1.69 2.35
CA ILE A 65 -19.59 1.81 2.98
C ILE A 65 -20.32 0.51 2.61
N HIS A 66 -20.20 -0.49 3.47
CA HIS A 66 -21.03 -1.70 3.41
C HIS A 66 -22.25 -1.55 4.31
#